data_AF-A0A834S5U5-F1
#
_entry.id   AF-A0A834S5U5-F1
#
_cell.length_a   1.000
_cell.length_b   1.000
_cell.length_c   1.000
_cell.angle_alpha   90.00
_cell.angle_beta   90.00
_cell.angle_gamma   90.00
#
_symmetry.space_group_name_H-M   'P 1'
#
loop_
_entity.id
_entity.type
_entity.pdbx_description
1 polymer ?
#
loop_
_entity_poly.entity_id
_entity_poly.type
_entity_poly.pdbx_seq_one_letter_code
_entity_poly.pdbx_strand_id
1 'polypeptide(L)'
;MLTVMNAFADARAYNLDVLVETFQVVRGVHFVMKDVIHILLSGPFALIMTPVAELPKPPSLLSAFLVEIQALGCSVSEDSSPIGLAIIQAIDQLRVSLQYSLETTSHPALRAIMVWPISLQKEFIETLKERGHPHVRTVFKYYCKLLEYAGSEFWFLSNWKGISEQL
;
A
#
# COMPACT_ATOMS: atom_id res chain seq x y z
N MET A 1 2.60 15.40 -1.02
CA MET A 1 1.33 14.71 -1.35
C MET A 1 0.97 14.82 -2.83
N LEU A 2 1.00 16.04 -3.42
CA LEU A 2 0.69 16.27 -4.83
C LEU A 2 1.52 15.40 -5.81
N THR A 3 2.83 15.24 -5.57
CA THR A 3 3.70 14.40 -6.41
C THR A 3 3.27 12.94 -6.47
N VAL A 4 2.82 12.38 -5.33
CA VAL A 4 2.32 11.00 -5.28
C VAL A 4 0.97 10.91 -5.99
N MET A 5 0.07 11.87 -5.74
CA MET A 5 -1.22 11.94 -6.43
C MET A 5 -1.04 12.02 -7.95
N ASN A 6 -0.08 12.83 -8.44
CA ASN A 6 0.20 12.94 -9.87
C ASN A 6 0.83 11.66 -10.44
N ALA A 7 1.66 10.94 -9.67
CA ALA A 7 2.21 9.66 -10.12
C ALA A 7 1.09 8.62 -10.35
N PHE A 8 0.03 8.65 -9.52
CA PHE A 8 -1.16 7.83 -9.74
C PHE A 8 -2.10 8.40 -10.81
N ALA A 9 -2.29 9.72 -10.88
CA ALA A 9 -3.26 10.36 -11.78
C ALA A 9 -2.76 10.42 -13.23
N ASP A 10 -1.52 10.88 -13.45
CA ASP A 10 -0.93 11.15 -14.77
C ASP A 10 0.01 10.03 -15.22
N ALA A 11 -0.30 8.79 -14.83
CA ALA A 11 0.42 7.63 -15.30
C ALA A 11 0.35 7.55 -16.84
N ARG A 12 1.50 7.39 -17.50
CA ARG A 12 1.58 7.26 -18.97
C ARG A 12 0.82 6.03 -19.49
N ALA A 13 0.67 5.03 -18.64
CA ALA A 13 -0.16 3.85 -18.84
C ALA A 13 -0.59 3.29 -17.47
N TYR A 14 -1.80 2.73 -17.39
CA TYR A 14 -2.32 2.08 -16.18
C TYR A 14 -2.07 0.57 -16.24
N ASN A 15 -0.82 0.19 -16.03
CA ASN A 15 -0.37 -1.20 -16.05
C ASN A 15 0.50 -1.51 -14.82
N LEU A 16 0.78 -2.80 -14.61
CA LEU A 16 1.52 -3.26 -13.44
C LEU A 16 2.95 -2.70 -13.36
N ASP A 17 3.61 -2.45 -14.50
CA ASP A 17 4.98 -1.90 -14.50
C ASP A 17 4.99 -0.48 -13.93
N VAL A 18 4.08 0.38 -14.42
CA VAL A 18 3.95 1.75 -13.94
C VAL A 18 3.50 1.80 -12.47
N LEU A 19 2.68 0.83 -12.04
CA LEU A 19 2.30 0.72 -10.63
C LEU A 19 3.52 0.44 -9.74
N VAL A 20 4.38 -0.49 -10.14
CA VAL A 20 5.61 -0.83 -9.42
C VAL A 20 6.62 0.32 -9.47
N GLU A 21 6.69 1.08 -10.56
CA GLU A 21 7.48 2.31 -10.64
C GLU A 21 6.98 3.38 -9.65
N THR A 22 5.65 3.51 -9.52
CA THR A 22 5.01 4.44 -8.58
C THR A 22 5.43 4.15 -7.13
N PHE A 23 5.74 2.90 -6.79
CA PHE A 23 6.27 2.55 -5.46
C PHE A 23 7.57 3.29 -5.15
N GLN A 24 8.43 3.52 -6.14
CA GLN A 24 9.68 4.27 -5.92
C GLN A 24 9.41 5.74 -5.63
N VAL A 25 8.40 6.34 -6.27
CA VAL A 25 7.98 7.72 -5.99
C VAL A 25 7.45 7.83 -4.57
N VAL A 26 6.57 6.92 -4.17
CA VAL A 26 6.01 6.88 -2.80
C VAL A 26 7.11 6.74 -1.75
N ARG A 27 8.07 5.82 -1.98
CA ARG A 27 9.24 5.60 -1.12
C ARG A 27 10.13 6.83 -1.03
N GLY A 28 10.43 7.46 -2.16
CA GLY A 28 11.26 8.67 -2.22
C GLY A 28 10.62 9.85 -1.47
N VAL A 29 9.32 10.05 -1.63
CA VAL A 29 8.58 11.08 -0.89
C VAL A 29 8.59 10.79 0.61
N HIS A 30 8.36 9.54 1.03
CA HIS A 30 8.43 9.16 2.44
C HIS A 30 9.83 9.40 3.03
N PHE A 31 10.88 9.06 2.29
CA PHE A 31 12.26 9.29 2.71
C PHE A 31 12.51 10.77 3.04
N VAL A 32 12.14 11.67 2.13
CA VAL A 32 12.26 13.13 2.35
C VAL A 32 11.39 13.58 3.53
N MET A 33 10.14 13.10 3.61
CA MET A 33 9.20 13.49 4.66
C MET A 33 9.69 13.11 6.06
N LYS A 34 10.39 11.98 6.22
CA LYS A 34 10.91 11.52 7.51
C LYS A 34 11.83 12.55 8.16
N ASP A 35 12.64 13.23 7.36
CA ASP A 35 13.64 14.18 7.87
C ASP A 35 13.01 15.54 8.24
N VAL A 36 11.88 15.90 7.62
CA VAL A 36 11.22 17.20 7.84
C VAL A 36 9.98 17.14 8.74
N ILE A 37 9.55 15.93 9.16
CA ILE A 37 8.28 15.77 9.90
C ILE A 37 8.23 16.57 11.21
N HIS A 38 9.35 16.69 11.92
CA HIS A 38 9.45 17.43 13.17
C HIS A 38 9.28 18.95 12.95
N ILE A 39 9.72 19.46 11.81
CA ILE A 39 9.53 20.86 11.40
C ILE A 39 8.06 21.10 11.04
N LEU A 40 7.44 20.14 10.35
CA LEU A 40 6.03 20.24 9.97
C LEU A 40 5.09 20.24 11.18
N LEU A 41 5.40 19.41 12.18
CA LEU A 41 4.64 19.33 13.43
C LEU A 41 4.80 20.55 14.34
N SER A 42 5.90 21.30 14.20
CA SER A 42 6.09 22.57 14.93
C SER A 42 5.59 23.79 14.15
N GLY A 43 5.17 23.60 12.89
CA GLY A 43 4.73 24.66 11.99
C GLY A 43 3.21 24.71 11.76
N PRO A 44 2.76 25.56 10.81
CA PRO A 44 1.34 25.74 10.50
C PRO A 44 0.67 24.49 9.92
N PHE A 45 1.46 23.50 9.47
CA PHE A 45 0.95 22.22 8.96
C PHE A 45 0.61 21.22 10.06
N ALA A 46 0.93 21.50 11.33
CA ALA A 46 0.67 20.60 12.46
C ALA A 46 -0.79 20.13 12.51
N LEU A 47 -1.74 21.05 12.28
CA LEU A 47 -3.18 20.78 12.29
C LEU A 47 -3.63 19.75 11.24
N ILE A 48 -2.91 19.64 10.12
CA ILE A 48 -3.19 18.69 9.04
C ILE A 48 -2.51 17.34 9.31
N MET A 49 -1.47 17.33 10.15
CA MET A 49 -0.67 16.14 10.48
C MET A 49 -1.16 15.42 11.74
N THR A 50 -1.96 16.11 12.58
CA THR A 50 -2.53 15.52 13.80
C THR A 50 -3.63 14.50 13.49
N PRO A 51 -3.66 13.34 14.17
CA PRO A 51 -4.74 12.36 14.02
C PRO A 51 -6.11 12.95 14.33
N VAL A 52 -7.14 12.49 13.60
CA VAL A 52 -8.53 12.87 13.84
C VAL A 52 -9.03 12.18 15.12
N ALA A 53 -9.67 12.95 16.01
CA ALA A 53 -10.05 12.49 17.36
C ALA A 53 -11.18 11.44 17.38
N GLU A 54 -12.07 11.45 16.38
CA GLU A 54 -13.16 10.47 16.25
C GLU A 54 -13.06 9.79 14.88
N LEU A 55 -12.81 8.49 14.90
CA LEU A 55 -12.72 7.67 13.70
C LEU A 55 -14.07 7.02 13.41
N PRO A 56 -14.54 7.07 12.15
CA PRO A 56 -15.74 6.34 11.76
C PRO A 56 -15.50 4.84 11.90
N LYS A 57 -16.58 4.07 12.13
CA LYS A 57 -16.50 2.62 12.15
C LYS A 57 -15.90 2.11 10.83
N PRO A 58 -14.89 1.23 10.86
CA PRO A 58 -14.26 0.74 9.65
C PRO A 58 -15.28 0.04 8.73
N PRO A 59 -15.21 0.26 7.40
CA PRO A 59 -16.04 -0.44 6.43
C PRO A 59 -15.89 -1.96 6.57
N SER A 60 -17.01 -2.69 6.58
CA SER A 60 -17.03 -4.15 6.75
C SER A 60 -16.19 -4.90 5.72
N LEU A 61 -16.13 -4.39 4.49
CA LEU A 61 -15.32 -4.96 3.42
C LEU A 61 -13.82 -4.88 3.73
N LEU A 62 -13.32 -3.80 4.33
CA LEU A 62 -11.92 -3.68 4.70
C LEU A 62 -11.54 -4.60 5.86
N SER A 63 -12.47 -4.84 6.79
CA SER A 63 -12.30 -5.88 7.81
C SER A 63 -12.22 -7.28 7.19
N ALA A 64 -13.00 -7.56 6.15
CA ALA A 64 -12.90 -8.83 5.41
C ALA A 64 -11.55 -8.97 4.69
N PHE A 65 -11.08 -7.93 4.00
CA PHE A 65 -9.74 -7.90 3.40
C PHE A 65 -8.64 -8.23 4.40
N LEU A 66 -8.72 -7.63 5.59
CA LEU A 66 -7.75 -7.88 6.66
C LEU A 66 -7.73 -9.36 7.09
N VAL A 67 -8.89 -9.99 7.24
CA VAL A 67 -9.01 -11.42 7.58
C VAL A 67 -8.42 -12.29 6.46
N GLU A 68 -8.68 -11.97 5.19
CA GLU A 68 -8.11 -12.70 4.06
C GLU A 68 -6.57 -12.59 4.01
N ILE A 69 -6.01 -11.41 4.27
CA ILE A 69 -4.55 -11.20 4.33
C ILE A 69 -3.95 -11.96 5.52
N GLN A 70 -4.63 -12.00 6.67
CA GLN A 70 -4.20 -12.80 7.82
C GLN A 70 -4.16 -14.30 7.47
N ALA A 71 -5.22 -14.81 6.84
CA ALA A 71 -5.30 -16.20 6.40
C ALA A 71 -4.20 -16.53 5.38
N LEU A 72 -3.89 -15.60 4.47
CA LEU A 72 -2.77 -15.74 3.54
C LEU A 72 -1.45 -15.93 4.28
N GLY A 73 -1.18 -15.11 5.30
CA GLY A 73 0.04 -15.22 6.13
C GLY A 73 0.17 -16.57 6.83
N CYS A 74 -0.93 -17.16 7.28
CA CYS A 74 -0.91 -18.50 7.90
C CYS A 74 -0.71 -19.64 6.89
N SER A 75 -1.01 -19.41 5.61
CA SER A 75 -0.93 -20.43 4.55
C SER A 75 0.45 -20.54 3.88
N VAL A 76 1.29 -19.51 4.04
CA VAL A 76 2.63 -19.49 3.43
C VAL A 76 3.56 -20.36 4.27
N SER A 77 4.13 -21.38 3.63
CA SER A 77 5.13 -22.25 4.25
C SER A 77 6.36 -21.45 4.66
N GLU A 78 6.95 -21.78 5.81
CA GLU A 78 8.21 -21.19 6.28
C GLU A 78 9.35 -21.59 5.33
N ASP A 79 9.53 -20.79 4.27
CA ASP A 79 10.70 -20.84 3.41
C ASP A 79 11.75 -19.85 3.94
N SER A 80 12.87 -20.39 4.39
CA SER A 80 14.02 -19.62 4.89
C SER A 80 14.83 -18.95 3.78
N SER A 81 14.44 -19.12 2.51
CA SER A 81 15.06 -18.39 1.40
C SER A 81 14.86 -16.88 1.54
N PRO A 82 15.77 -16.03 1.00
CA PRO A 82 15.62 -14.58 1.05
C PRO A 82 14.27 -14.10 0.49
N ILE A 83 13.77 -14.73 -0.58
CA ILE A 83 12.47 -14.38 -1.16
C ILE A 83 11.30 -14.88 -0.32
N GLY A 84 11.41 -16.08 0.30
CA GLY A 84 10.40 -16.59 1.23
C GLY A 84 10.19 -15.65 2.40
N LEU A 85 11.28 -15.19 3.03
CA LEU A 85 11.25 -14.19 4.09
C LEU A 85 10.68 -12.85 3.61
N ALA A 86 11.06 -12.38 2.42
CA ALA A 86 10.55 -11.13 1.86
C ALA A 86 9.03 -11.20 1.57
N ILE A 87 8.50 -12.36 1.17
CA ILE A 87 7.06 -12.61 0.98
C ILE A 87 6.32 -12.56 2.32
N ILE A 88 6.81 -13.30 3.33
CA ILE A 88 6.21 -13.33 4.67
C ILE A 88 6.15 -11.92 5.24
N GLN A 89 7.25 -11.17 5.12
CA GLN A 89 7.29 -9.78 5.56
C GLN A 89 6.36 -8.89 4.74
N ALA A 90 6.26 -9.04 3.42
CA ALA A 90 5.35 -8.25 2.61
C ALA A 90 3.88 -8.47 3.00
N ILE A 91 3.50 -9.72 3.34
CA ILE A 91 2.15 -10.04 3.84
C ILE A 91 1.91 -9.37 5.19
N ASP A 92 2.83 -9.54 6.13
CA ASP A 92 2.69 -8.94 7.46
C ASP A 92 2.63 -7.41 7.39
N GLN A 93 3.48 -6.80 6.56
CA GLN A 93 3.45 -5.35 6.32
C GLN A 93 2.13 -4.90 5.68
N LEU A 94 1.51 -5.68 4.80
CA LEU A 94 0.20 -5.34 4.23
C LEU A 94 -0.88 -5.37 5.30
N ARG A 95 -0.88 -6.43 6.12
CA ARG A 95 -1.78 -6.60 7.27
C ARG A 95 -1.63 -5.45 8.25
N VAL A 96 -0.41 -5.15 8.69
CA VAL A 96 -0.10 -4.07 9.64
C VAL A 96 -0.50 -2.72 9.06
N SER A 97 -0.18 -2.46 7.79
CA SER A 97 -0.55 -1.20 7.11
C SER A 97 -2.07 -1.01 7.08
N LEU A 98 -2.83 -2.06 6.78
CA LEU A 98 -4.29 -2.00 6.76
C LEU A 98 -4.87 -1.85 8.17
N GLN A 99 -4.43 -2.66 9.13
CA GLN A 99 -4.87 -2.58 10.52
C GLN A 99 -4.64 -1.18 11.10
N TYR A 100 -3.39 -0.69 11.00
CA TYR A 100 -3.02 0.63 11.46
C TYR A 100 -3.85 1.72 10.78
N SER A 101 -4.15 1.58 9.49
CA SER A 101 -4.98 2.53 8.77
C SER A 101 -6.43 2.53 9.24
N LEU A 102 -7.01 1.37 9.56
CA LEU A 102 -8.36 1.26 10.14
C LEU A 102 -8.44 1.94 11.52
N GLU A 103 -7.35 1.94 12.27
CA GLU A 103 -7.28 2.51 13.62
C GLU A 103 -6.88 3.98 13.67
N THR A 104 -6.43 4.58 12.56
CA THR A 104 -5.80 5.92 12.61
C THR A 104 -6.24 6.92 11.55
N THR A 105 -7.10 6.53 10.59
CA THR A 105 -7.58 7.46 9.56
C THR A 105 -9.03 7.21 9.15
N SER A 106 -9.72 8.27 8.70
CA SER A 106 -11.04 8.19 8.06
C SER A 106 -10.98 7.56 6.66
N HIS A 107 -9.80 7.45 6.07
CA HIS A 107 -9.59 6.89 4.72
C HIS A 107 -8.61 5.70 4.75
N PRO A 108 -8.99 4.59 5.38
CA PRO A 108 -8.09 3.48 5.67
C PRO A 108 -7.51 2.81 4.43
N ALA A 109 -8.31 2.61 3.37
CA ALA A 109 -7.83 1.99 2.14
C ALA A 109 -6.74 2.85 1.48
N LEU A 110 -6.98 4.16 1.35
CA LEU A 110 -6.01 5.10 0.79
C LEU A 110 -4.70 5.10 1.59
N ARG A 111 -4.77 5.13 2.93
CA ARG A 111 -3.55 5.13 3.75
C ARG A 111 -2.78 3.81 3.60
N ALA A 112 -3.48 2.67 3.62
CA ALA A 112 -2.84 1.37 3.50
C ALA A 112 -2.11 1.20 2.16
N ILE A 113 -2.70 1.61 1.03
CA ILE A 113 -2.06 1.50 -0.30
C ILE A 113 -0.85 2.44 -0.48
N MET A 114 -0.77 3.51 0.33
CA MET A 114 0.35 4.45 0.35
C MET A 114 1.45 4.00 1.30
N VAL A 115 1.09 3.36 2.43
CA VAL A 115 2.05 2.90 3.43
C VAL A 115 2.74 1.62 3.01
N TRP A 116 2.00 0.64 2.48
CA TRP A 116 2.57 -0.68 2.18
C TRP A 116 3.78 -0.66 1.23
N PRO A 117 3.80 0.10 0.11
CA PRO A 117 4.96 0.17 -0.78
C PRO A 117 6.23 0.68 -0.10
N ILE A 118 6.10 1.46 0.98
CA ILE A 118 7.21 2.05 1.71
C ILE A 118 8.00 0.96 2.47
N SER A 119 7.28 -0.01 3.04
CA SER A 119 7.82 -1.06 3.90
C SER A 119 8.28 -2.32 3.14
N LEU A 120 8.15 -2.35 1.81
CA LEU A 120 8.60 -3.48 1.00
C LEU A 120 10.13 -3.60 0.94
N GLN A 121 10.59 -4.84 1.10
CA GLN A 121 11.98 -5.22 0.88
C GLN A 121 12.35 -5.19 -0.62
N LYS A 122 13.64 -5.05 -0.90
CA LYS A 122 14.16 -4.93 -2.26
C LYS A 122 13.91 -6.23 -3.05
N GLU A 123 14.13 -7.36 -2.41
CA GLU A 123 13.99 -8.72 -2.94
C GLU A 123 12.56 -8.98 -3.43
N PHE A 124 11.56 -8.52 -2.66
CA PHE A 124 10.16 -8.62 -3.05
C PHE A 124 9.87 -7.75 -4.29
N ILE A 125 10.37 -6.51 -4.32
CA ILE A 125 10.16 -5.60 -5.46
C ILE A 125 10.83 -6.13 -6.74
N GLU A 126 12.04 -6.67 -6.63
CA GLU A 126 12.75 -7.26 -7.76
C GLU A 126 11.99 -8.48 -8.32
N THR A 127 11.59 -9.39 -7.44
CA THR A 127 10.80 -10.57 -7.84
C THR A 127 9.43 -10.18 -8.41
N LEU A 128 8.83 -9.11 -7.90
CA LEU A 128 7.57 -8.59 -8.41
C LEU A 128 7.69 -8.09 -9.86
N LYS A 129 8.81 -7.43 -10.20
CA LYS A 129 9.09 -6.98 -11.57
C LYS A 129 9.25 -8.14 -12.54
N GLU A 130 9.79 -9.27 -12.09
CA GLU A 130 9.95 -10.47 -12.92
C GLU A 130 8.64 -11.22 -13.18
N ARG A 131 7.60 -10.98 -12.36
CA ARG A 131 6.25 -11.58 -12.46
C ARG A 131 6.21 -13.13 -12.47
N GLY A 132 7.31 -13.79 -12.11
CA GLY A 132 7.42 -15.25 -12.14
C GLY A 132 6.92 -15.95 -10.87
N HIS A 133 7.01 -15.28 -9.71
CA HIS A 133 6.78 -15.95 -8.43
C HIS A 133 5.29 -15.93 -8.03
N PRO A 134 4.64 -17.10 -7.84
CA PRO A 134 3.20 -17.18 -7.61
C PRO A 134 2.77 -16.49 -6.32
N HIS A 135 3.52 -16.66 -5.22
CA HIS A 135 3.18 -16.04 -3.94
C HIS A 135 3.33 -14.51 -3.98
N VAL A 136 4.38 -13.98 -4.60
CA VAL A 136 4.55 -12.53 -4.82
C VAL A 136 3.36 -11.96 -5.59
N ARG A 137 2.91 -12.64 -6.66
CA ARG A 137 1.71 -12.26 -7.41
C ARG A 137 0.45 -12.29 -6.55
N THR A 138 0.26 -13.33 -5.74
CA THR A 138 -0.89 -13.43 -4.83
C THR A 138 -0.93 -12.25 -3.86
N VAL A 139 0.20 -11.93 -3.21
CA VAL A 139 0.27 -10.79 -2.28
C VAL A 139 -0.02 -9.48 -3.02
N PHE A 140 0.57 -9.28 -4.20
CA PHE A 140 0.36 -8.08 -4.99
C PHE A 140 -1.09 -7.97 -5.50
N LYS A 141 -1.76 -9.09 -5.75
CA LYS A 141 -3.18 -9.10 -6.10
C LYS A 141 -4.07 -8.55 -4.97
N TYR A 142 -3.75 -8.85 -3.71
CA TYR A 142 -4.44 -8.25 -2.57
C TYR A 142 -4.23 -6.74 -2.49
N TYR A 143 -3.00 -6.28 -2.72
CA TYR A 143 -2.72 -4.85 -2.85
C TYR A 143 -3.54 -4.21 -3.98
N CYS A 144 -3.58 -4.83 -5.16
CA CYS A 144 -4.34 -4.32 -6.31
C CYS A 144 -5.84 -4.23 -6.00
N LYS A 145 -6.44 -5.24 -5.36
CA LYS A 145 -7.85 -5.17 -4.93
C LYS A 145 -8.11 -4.02 -3.96
N LEU A 146 -7.19 -3.77 -3.03
CA LEU A 146 -7.29 -2.64 -2.10
C LEU A 146 -7.15 -1.29 -2.81
N LEU A 147 -6.27 -1.21 -3.81
CA LEU A 147 -6.11 -0.06 -4.69
C LEU A 147 -7.37 0.21 -5.50
N GLU A 148 -7.99 -0.82 -6.07
CA GLU A 148 -9.25 -0.70 -6.82
C GLU A 148 -10.41 -0.24 -5.91
N TYR A 149 -10.48 -0.78 -4.69
CA TYR A 149 -11.42 -0.30 -3.68
C TYR A 149 -11.23 1.18 -3.39
N ALA A 150 -9.99 1.63 -3.12
CA ALA A 150 -9.70 3.05 -2.93
C ALA A 150 -10.00 3.88 -4.19
N GLY A 151 -9.79 3.33 -5.38
CA GLY A 151 -10.15 3.93 -6.67
C GLY A 151 -11.64 4.14 -6.90
N SER A 152 -12.50 3.51 -6.10
CA SER A 152 -13.93 3.82 -6.09
C SER A 152 -14.27 5.14 -5.37
N GLU A 153 -13.40 5.59 -4.47
CA GLU A 153 -13.60 6.78 -3.63
C GLU A 153 -12.77 7.98 -4.10
N PHE A 154 -11.56 7.74 -4.62
CA PHE A 154 -10.60 8.79 -4.96
C PHE A 154 -10.36 8.89 -6.47
N TRP A 155 -10.68 10.04 -7.05
CA TRP A 155 -10.61 10.28 -8.50
C TRP A 155 -9.22 10.01 -9.10
N PHE A 156 -8.13 10.36 -8.40
CA PHE A 156 -6.77 10.17 -8.89
C PHE A 156 -6.31 8.70 -8.91
N LEU A 157 -7.10 7.80 -8.32
CA LEU A 157 -6.89 6.35 -8.37
C LEU A 157 -7.86 5.65 -9.35
N SER A 158 -8.84 6.38 -9.89
CA SER A 158 -9.98 5.78 -10.61
C SER A 158 -9.59 4.97 -11.85
N ASN A 159 -8.51 5.37 -12.54
CA ASN A 159 -8.01 4.69 -13.72
C ASN A 159 -7.21 3.41 -13.42
N TRP A 160 -6.98 3.09 -12.14
CA TRP A 160 -6.37 1.83 -11.70
C TRP A 160 -7.39 0.72 -11.45
N LYS A 161 -8.68 0.95 -11.72
CA LYS A 161 -9.72 -0.09 -11.62
C LYS A 161 -9.45 -1.23 -12.61
N GLY A 162 -9.59 -2.47 -12.14
CA GLY A 162 -9.35 -3.69 -12.93
C GLY A 162 -7.87 -4.04 -13.10
N ILE A 163 -6.94 -3.33 -12.45
CA ILE A 163 -5.50 -3.62 -12.52
C ILE A 163 -5.17 -5.04 -12.01
N SER A 164 -5.96 -5.58 -11.08
CA SER A 164 -5.81 -6.94 -10.56
C SER A 164 -6.11 -8.04 -11.59
N GLU A 165 -6.77 -7.71 -12.70
CA GLU A 165 -7.06 -8.64 -13.81
C GLU A 165 -5.84 -8.87 -14.71
N GLN A 166 -4.82 -8.02 -14.62
CA GLN A 166 -3.55 -8.16 -15.36
C GLN A 166 -2.58 -9.16 -14.70
N LEU A 167 -2.94 -9.70 -13.52
CA LEU A 167 -2.09 -10.51 -12.65
C LEU A 167 -2.31 -12.01 -12.72
#